data_AF-A0A260WZG0-F1
#
_entry.id   AF-A0A260WZG0-F1
#
_cell.length_a   1.000
_cell.length_b   1.000
_cell.length_c   1.000
_cell.angle_alpha   90.00
_cell.angle_beta   90.00
_cell.angle_gamma   90.00
#
_symmetry.space_group_name_H-M   'P 1'
#
loop_
_entity.id
_entity.type
_entity.pdbx_description
1 polymer ?
#
loop_
_entity_poly.entity_id
_entity_poly.type
_entity_poly.pdbx_seq_one_letter_code
_entity_poly.pdbx_strand_id
1 'polypeptide(L)'
;MNTVLEVISGILILLGAILAFTAAVGIVRFPDTLSRMHAATKPQVVGLLLVLAGAVIQLRGNVDIWMLVLVGVFTLVTAPVIAHTVGRVAYREQRGRDGLLIVNEMETNEGDDR
;
A
#
# COMPACT_ATOMS: atom_id res chain seq x y z
N MET A 1 -28.85 -0.55 -20.10
CA MET A 1 -28.51 -1.61 -19.13
C MET A 1 -27.81 -2.73 -19.88
N ASN A 2 -26.47 -2.74 -19.83
CA ASN A 2 -25.69 -3.87 -20.36
C ASN A 2 -25.37 -4.78 -19.18
N THR A 3 -26.24 -5.76 -18.92
CA THR A 3 -26.11 -6.71 -17.80
C THR A 3 -24.73 -7.39 -17.76
N VAL A 4 -24.10 -7.61 -18.92
CA VAL A 4 -22.73 -8.14 -19.02
C VAL A 4 -21.70 -7.22 -18.35
N LEU A 5 -21.81 -5.89 -18.54
CA LEU A 5 -20.90 -4.93 -17.92
C LEU A 5 -21.10 -4.84 -16.40
N GLU A 6 -22.34 -4.97 -15.93
CA GLU A 6 -22.65 -5.00 -14.50
C GLU A 6 -22.00 -6.22 -13.82
N VAL A 7 -22.14 -7.40 -14.41
CA VAL A 7 -21.51 -8.63 -13.89
C VAL A 7 -19.98 -8.52 -13.88
N ILE A 8 -19.37 -8.02 -14.96
CA ILE A 8 -17.91 -7.81 -15.03
C ILE A 8 -17.46 -6.82 -13.96
N SER A 9 -18.17 -5.69 -13.80
CA SER A 9 -17.84 -4.69 -12.77
C SER A 9 -17.93 -5.28 -11.35
N GLY A 10 -18.95 -6.09 -11.09
CA GLY A 10 -19.15 -6.75 -9.80
C GLY A 10 -18.00 -7.70 -9.47
N ILE A 11 -17.60 -8.55 -10.42
CA ILE A 11 -16.47 -9.48 -10.24
C ILE A 11 -15.17 -8.71 -9.96
N LEU A 12 -14.93 -7.61 -10.68
CA LEU A 12 -13.71 -6.83 -10.55
C LEU A 12 -13.61 -6.15 -9.18
N ILE A 13 -14.72 -5.60 -8.69
CA ILE A 13 -14.81 -5.01 -7.34
C ILE A 13 -14.61 -6.09 -6.26
N LEU A 14 -15.22 -7.26 -6.43
CA LEU A 14 -15.16 -8.36 -5.46
C LEU A 14 -13.74 -8.92 -5.34
N LEU A 15 -13.06 -9.13 -6.47
CA LEU A 15 -11.63 -9.49 -6.50
C LEU A 15 -10.76 -8.41 -5.84
N GLY A 16 -11.00 -7.14 -6.16
CA GLY A 16 -10.27 -6.03 -5.55
C GLY A 16 -10.44 -5.96 -4.03
N ALA A 17 -11.65 -6.22 -3.53
CA ALA A 17 -11.95 -6.28 -2.10
C ALA A 17 -11.24 -7.45 -1.39
N ILE A 18 -11.18 -8.64 -2.00
CA ILE A 18 -10.45 -9.79 -1.45
C ILE A 18 -8.94 -9.50 -1.38
N LEU A 19 -8.39 -8.84 -2.39
CA LEU A 19 -6.97 -8.43 -2.37
C LEU A 19 -6.68 -7.39 -1.29
N ALA A 20 -7.58 -6.41 -1.10
CA ALA A 20 -7.47 -5.43 -0.02
C ALA A 20 -7.58 -6.09 1.37
N PHE A 21 -8.46 -7.07 1.52
CA PHE A 21 -8.57 -7.87 2.75
C PHE A 21 -7.28 -8.66 3.02
N THR A 22 -6.70 -9.27 1.98
CA THR A 22 -5.44 -10.01 2.09
C THR A 22 -4.28 -9.08 2.49
N ALA A 23 -4.23 -7.85 1.97
CA ALA A 23 -3.26 -6.84 2.39
C ALA A 23 -3.42 -6.47 3.87
N ALA A 24 -4.65 -6.26 4.35
CA ALA A 24 -4.93 -5.98 5.76
C ALA A 24 -4.48 -7.14 6.67
N VAL A 25 -4.75 -8.39 6.27
CA VAL A 25 -4.27 -9.59 6.98
C VAL A 25 -2.74 -9.66 6.97
N GLY A 26 -2.09 -9.32 5.85
CA GLY A 26 -0.62 -9.25 5.75
C GLY A 26 -0.01 -8.25 6.74
N ILE A 27 -0.66 -7.11 6.95
CA ILE A 27 -0.25 -6.14 7.98
C ILE A 27 -0.32 -6.76 9.36
N VAL A 28 -1.38 -7.51 9.70
CA VAL A 28 -1.54 -8.07 11.05
C VAL A 28 -0.63 -9.27 11.30
N ARG A 29 -0.29 -10.06 10.27
CA ARG A 29 0.47 -11.31 10.41
C ARG A 29 1.99 -11.12 10.51
N PHE A 30 2.57 -10.11 9.85
CA PHE A 30 4.02 -9.93 9.84
C PHE A 30 4.52 -9.08 11.02
N PRO A 31 5.54 -9.54 11.79
CA PRO A 31 6.06 -8.85 12.97
C PRO A 31 7.15 -7.79 12.68
N ASP A 32 7.63 -7.68 11.44
CA ASP A 32 8.71 -6.77 11.03
C ASP A 32 8.20 -5.68 10.08
N THR A 33 8.43 -4.42 10.43
CA THR A 33 7.82 -3.22 9.82
C THR A 33 8.17 -3.03 8.35
N LEU A 34 9.40 -3.36 7.93
CA LEU A 34 9.83 -3.35 6.53
C LEU A 34 9.14 -4.45 5.71
N SER A 35 9.03 -5.64 6.28
CA SER A 35 8.34 -6.77 5.64
C SER A 35 6.83 -6.54 5.54
N ARG A 36 6.21 -5.89 6.54
CA ARG A 36 4.80 -5.45 6.51
C ARG A 36 4.54 -4.44 5.40
N MET A 37 5.41 -3.44 5.21
CA MET A 37 5.21 -2.43 4.17
C MET A 37 5.31 -3.02 2.76
N HIS A 38 6.28 -3.90 2.48
CA HIS A 38 6.40 -4.53 1.17
C HIS A 38 5.32 -5.58 0.89
N ALA A 39 4.92 -6.37 1.89
CA ALA A 39 3.89 -7.39 1.76
C ALA A 39 2.48 -6.79 1.62
N ALA A 40 2.21 -5.66 2.28
CA ALA A 40 0.89 -5.03 2.28
C ALA A 40 0.66 -4.08 1.09
N THR A 41 1.68 -3.33 0.65
CA THR A 41 1.49 -2.33 -0.41
C THR A 41 1.25 -2.96 -1.79
N LYS A 42 1.87 -4.10 -2.09
CA LYS A 42 1.72 -4.78 -3.40
C LYS A 42 0.28 -5.25 -3.68
N PRO A 43 -0.39 -6.02 -2.79
CA PRO A 43 -1.78 -6.42 -3.02
C PRO A 43 -2.75 -5.24 -2.90
N GLN A 44 -2.46 -4.24 -2.05
CA GLN A 44 -3.33 -3.08 -1.85
C GLN A 44 -3.46 -2.22 -3.10
N VAL A 45 -2.34 -1.92 -3.80
CA VAL A 45 -2.37 -1.11 -5.02
C VAL A 45 -3.09 -1.85 -6.15
N VAL A 46 -2.85 -3.16 -6.30
CA VAL A 46 -3.54 -3.98 -7.31
C VAL A 46 -5.04 -4.10 -7.01
N GLY A 47 -5.42 -4.29 -5.75
CA GLY A 47 -6.82 -4.34 -5.32
C GLY A 47 -7.55 -3.02 -5.58
N LEU A 48 -6.92 -1.88 -5.25
CA LEU A 48 -7.46 -0.54 -5.51
C LEU A 48 -7.67 -0.30 -7.01
N LEU A 49 -6.70 -0.65 -7.85
CA LEU A 49 -6.82 -0.52 -9.30
C LEU A 49 -7.97 -1.36 -9.86
N LEU A 50 -8.17 -2.58 -9.36
CA LEU A 50 -9.30 -3.42 -9.75
C LEU A 50 -10.65 -2.81 -9.37
N VAL A 51 -10.78 -2.30 -8.14
CA VAL A 51 -12.01 -1.64 -7.67
C VAL A 51 -12.32 -0.41 -8.50
N LEU A 52 -11.31 0.45 -8.75
CA LEU A 52 -11.46 1.64 -9.56
C LEU A 52 -11.86 1.31 -11.01
N ALA A 53 -11.25 0.29 -11.61
CA ALA A 53 -11.62 -0.16 -12.95
C ALA A 53 -13.08 -0.65 -13.01
N GLY A 54 -13.54 -1.39 -12.00
CA GLY A 54 -14.91 -1.88 -11.93
C GLY A 54 -15.92 -0.74 -11.77
N ALA A 55 -15.59 0.22 -10.90
CA ALA A 55 -16.43 1.39 -10.67
C ALA A 55 -16.49 2.33 -11.88
N VAL A 56 -15.41 2.52 -12.63
CA VAL A 56 -15.42 3.29 -13.90
C VAL A 56 -16.32 2.65 -14.95
N ILE A 57 -16.37 1.31 -15.02
CA ILE A 57 -17.27 0.58 -15.93
C ILE A 57 -18.73 0.82 -15.53
N GLN A 58 -19.02 0.85 -14.23
CA GLN A 58 -20.38 1.02 -13.69
C GLN A 58 -20.90 2.47 -13.81
N LEU A 59 -20.01 3.47 -13.70
CA LEU A 59 -20.33 4.89 -13.72
C LEU A 59 -20.22 5.55 -15.09
N ARG A 60 -20.07 4.79 -16.18
CA ARG A 60 -19.91 5.33 -17.55
C ARG A 60 -21.01 6.36 -17.86
N GLY A 61 -20.61 7.63 -17.96
CA GLY A 61 -21.49 8.76 -18.32
C GLY A 61 -21.95 9.65 -17.15
N ASN A 62 -21.57 9.35 -15.90
CA ASN A 62 -21.88 10.18 -14.73
C ASN A 62 -20.72 11.09 -14.31
N VAL A 63 -21.05 12.25 -13.74
CA VAL A 63 -20.10 13.25 -13.21
C VAL A 63 -19.18 12.66 -12.13
N ASP A 64 -19.62 11.61 -11.45
CA ASP A 64 -18.94 10.95 -10.34
C ASP A 64 -17.60 10.29 -10.70
N ILE A 65 -17.29 10.10 -11.99
CA ILE A 65 -15.98 9.59 -12.44
C ILE A 65 -14.85 10.50 -11.92
N TRP A 66 -15.05 11.82 -11.90
CA TRP A 66 -14.05 12.76 -11.38
C TRP A 66 -13.78 12.56 -9.89
N MET A 67 -14.80 12.21 -9.11
CA MET A 67 -14.64 11.92 -7.69
C MET A 67 -13.84 10.64 -7.47
N LEU A 68 -14.07 9.60 -8.29
CA LEU A 68 -13.26 8.38 -8.24
C LEU A 68 -11.79 8.62 -8.57
N VAL A 69 -11.51 9.42 -9.59
CA VAL A 69 -10.14 9.81 -9.94
C VAL A 69 -9.49 10.54 -8.77
N LEU A 70 -10.20 11.49 -8.14
CA LEU A 70 -9.70 12.24 -7.00
C LEU A 70 -9.39 11.32 -5.81
N VAL A 71 -10.27 10.36 -5.50
CA VAL A 71 -10.03 9.34 -4.46
C VAL A 71 -8.81 8.48 -4.80
N GLY A 72 -8.65 8.06 -6.06
CA GLY A 72 -7.49 7.29 -6.51
C GLY A 72 -6.18 8.05 -6.33
N VAL A 73 -6.12 9.31 -6.75
CA VAL A 73 -4.96 10.19 -6.57
C VAL A 73 -4.66 10.43 -5.10
N PHE A 74 -5.70 10.72 -4.29
CA PHE A 74 -5.53 10.98 -2.86
C PHE A 74 -4.98 9.74 -2.14
N THR A 75 -5.49 8.56 -2.50
CA THR A 75 -5.01 7.28 -1.94
C THR A 75 -3.55 7.01 -2.33
N LEU A 76 -3.19 7.31 -3.59
CA LEU A 76 -1.82 7.16 -4.08
C LEU A 76 -0.83 8.09 -3.39
N VAL A 77 -1.24 9.32 -3.03
CA VAL A 77 -0.41 10.26 -2.25
C VAL A 77 -0.37 9.88 -0.77
N THR A 78 -1.48 9.38 -0.22
CA THR A 78 -1.57 8.99 1.18
C THR A 78 -0.70 7.77 1.50
N ALA A 79 -0.63 6.80 0.58
CA ALA A 79 0.18 5.59 0.75
C ALA A 79 1.68 5.85 1.07
N PRO A 80 2.44 6.65 0.30
CA PRO A 80 3.83 6.95 0.60
C PRO A 80 4.00 7.84 1.84
N VAL A 81 3.07 8.74 2.15
CA VAL A 81 3.12 9.56 3.37
C VAL A 81 2.99 8.67 4.62
N ILE A 82 2.05 7.72 4.61
CA ILE A 82 1.91 6.73 5.67
C ILE A 82 3.17 5.86 5.72
N ALA A 83 3.66 5.36 4.59
CA ALA A 83 4.87 4.52 4.56
C ALA A 83 6.10 5.26 5.13
N HIS A 84 6.27 6.55 4.82
CA HIS A 84 7.39 7.33 5.34
C HIS A 84 7.27 7.58 6.85
N THR A 85 6.07 7.89 7.33
CA THR A 85 5.83 8.12 8.78
C THR A 85 5.99 6.82 9.57
N VAL A 86 5.42 5.72 9.07
CA VAL A 86 5.56 4.38 9.66
C VAL A 86 7.02 3.92 9.63
N GLY A 87 7.76 4.18 8.54
CA GLY A 87 9.19 3.88 8.45
C GLY A 87 10.04 4.58 9.52
N ARG A 88 9.72 5.85 9.83
CA ARG A 88 10.41 6.59 10.91
C ARG A 88 10.09 6.04 12.30
N VAL A 89 8.85 5.61 12.53
CA VAL A 89 8.42 5.01 13.80
C VAL A 89 9.02 3.61 13.96
N ALA A 90 8.96 2.80 12.89
CA ALA A 90 9.60 1.50 12.78
C ALA A 90 11.09 1.55 13.12
N TYR A 91 11.83 2.50 12.51
CA TYR A 91 13.26 2.66 12.78
C TYR A 91 13.54 2.95 14.27
N ARG A 92 12.67 3.72 14.93
CA ARG A 92 12.78 3.99 16.38
C ARG A 92 12.45 2.77 17.24
N GLU A 93 11.46 1.96 16.83
CA GLU A 93 11.07 0.74 17.55
C GLU A 93 12.13 -0.37 17.37
N GLN A 94 12.73 -0.49 16.19
CA GLN A 94 13.82 -1.44 15.89
C GLN A 94 15.11 -1.09 16.65
N ARG A 95 15.44 0.21 16.78
CA ARG A 95 16.52 0.69 17.66
C ARG A 95 16.33 0.33 19.14
N GLY A 96 15.10 0.09 19.59
CA GLY A 96 14.82 -0.37 20.95
C GLY A 96 14.97 -1.88 21.14
N ARG A 97 15.04 -2.66 20.06
CA ARG A 97 14.96 -4.12 20.08
C ARG A 97 16.24 -4.83 19.62
N ASP A 98 17.10 -4.16 18.85
CA ASP A 98 18.36 -4.73 18.37
C ASP A 98 19.59 -4.14 19.07
N GLY A 99 20.09 -4.88 20.08
CA GLY A 99 21.50 -4.84 20.48
C GLY A 99 22.41 -5.64 19.53
N LEU A 100 22.02 -5.85 18.26
CA LEU A 100 22.62 -6.86 17.38
C LEU A 100 22.74 -6.48 15.88
N LEU A 101 22.50 -5.23 15.48
CA LEU A 101 22.77 -4.83 14.09
C LEU A 101 24.25 -4.46 13.90
N ILE A 102 24.94 -5.46 13.35
CA ILE A 102 26.26 -5.47 12.74
C ILE A 102 26.42 -4.27 11.79
N VAL A 103 27.47 -3.49 12.06
CA VAL A 103 28.19 -2.54 11.19
C VAL A 103 27.32 -1.57 10.38
N ASN A 104 27.30 -0.33 10.87
CA ASN A 104 26.79 0.82 10.16
C ASN A 104 27.78 1.22 9.04
N GLU A 105 27.61 0.68 7.82
CA GLU A 105 28.48 1.00 6.65
C GLU A 105 28.36 2.47 6.19
N MET A 106 27.47 3.26 6.79
CA MET A 106 27.31 4.70 6.51
C MET A 106 28.19 5.57 7.42
N GLU A 107 28.85 5.01 8.44
CA GLU A 107 29.97 5.65 9.09
C GLU A 107 31.20 5.44 8.20
N THR A 108 31.38 6.36 7.25
CA THR A 108 32.65 6.48 6.55
C THR A 108 33.72 6.68 7.61
N ASN A 109 34.70 5.78 7.59
CA ASN A 109 35.93 5.78 8.38
C ASN A 109 36.62 7.17 8.36
N GLU A 110 36.28 8.04 9.31
CA GLU A 110 36.92 9.35 9.51
C GLU A 110 38.01 9.32 10.60
N GLY A 111 38.52 8.14 10.97
CA GLY A 111 39.24 8.00 12.25
C GLY A 111 40.56 7.25 12.28
N ASP A 112 41.16 6.84 11.16
CA ASP A 112 42.43 6.11 11.18
C ASP A 112 43.49 6.82 10.32
N ASP A 113 43.95 7.98 10.80
CA ASP A 113 45.12 8.67 10.26
C ASP A 113 45.85 9.45 11.39
N ARG A 114 46.30 8.70 12.42
CA ARG A 114 47.21 9.22 13.46
C ARG A 114 48.26 8.19 13.89
#